data_AF-A0A0L0GUW4-F1
#
_entry.id   AF-A0A0L0GUW4-F1
#
_cell.length_a   1.000
_cell.length_b   1.000
_cell.length_c   1.000
_cell.angle_alpha   90.00
_cell.angle_beta   90.00
_cell.angle_gamma   90.00
#
_symmetry.space_group_name_H-M   'P 1'
#
loop_
_entity.id
_entity.type
_entity.pdbx_description
1 polymer ?
#
loop_
_entity_poly.entity_id
_entity_poly.type
_entity_poly.pdbx_seq_one_letter_code
_entity_poly.pdbx_strand_id
1 'polypeptide(L)' 'MLELLKSLVFAVIMVPVVMAVILGLIYGLGEVFNVLSNVGHKDRPRHNQ' A
#
# COMPACT_ATOMS: atom_id res chain seq x y z
N MET A 1 -2.81 -33.28 16.03
CA MET A 1 -2.24 -32.13 16.78
C MET A 1 -1.01 -31.49 16.10
N LEU A 2 -0.14 -32.25 15.42
CA LEU A 2 0.99 -31.68 14.65
C LEU A 2 0.56 -30.71 13.54
N GLU A 3 -0.65 -30.88 13.00
CA GLU A 3 -1.25 -29.98 12.01
C GLU A 3 -1.50 -28.57 12.55
N LEU A 4 -1.87 -28.44 13.84
CA LEU A 4 -2.06 -27.14 14.50
C LEU A 4 -0.73 -26.41 14.69
N LEU A 5 0.33 -27.15 14.99
CA LEU A 5 1.67 -26.56 15.09
C LEU A 5 2.16 -26.07 13.71
N LYS A 6 1.90 -26.84 12.65
CA LYS A 6 2.21 -26.43 11.27
C LYS A 6 1.42 -25.18 10.88
N SER A 7 0.11 -25.13 11.13
CA SER A 7 -0.72 -23.97 10.79
C SER A 7 -0.34 -22.73 11.61
N LEU A 8 0.05 -22.89 12.87
CA LEU A 8 0.55 -21.81 13.71
C LEU A 8 1.83 -21.19 13.12
N VAL A 9 2.80 -22.02 12.73
CA VAL A 9 4.04 -21.55 12.10
C VAL A 9 3.73 -20.85 10.76
N PHE A 10 2.83 -21.41 9.96
CA PHE A 10 2.37 -20.75 8.73
C PHE A 10 1.73 -19.39 9.02
N ALA A 11 0.86 -19.29 10.02
CA ALA A 11 0.20 -18.02 10.35
C ALA A 11 1.22 -16.95 10.79
N VAL A 12 2.16 -17.32 11.66
CA VAL A 12 3.22 -16.40 12.14
C VAL A 12 4.07 -15.86 10.99
N ILE A 13 4.31 -16.66 9.95
CA ILE A 13 5.07 -16.24 8.76
C ILE A 13 4.19 -15.46 7.78
N MET A 14 2.96 -15.91 7.53
CA MET A 14 2.10 -15.30 6.51
C MET A 14 1.55 -13.93 6.93
N VAL A 15 1.34 -13.69 8.22
CA VAL A 15 0.90 -12.39 8.73
C VAL A 15 1.86 -11.24 8.34
N PRO A 16 3.17 -11.30 8.64
CA PRO A 16 4.11 -10.24 8.24
C PRO A 16 4.29 -10.18 6.72
N VAL A 17 4.21 -11.30 6.00
CA VAL A 17 4.28 -11.32 4.52
C VAL A 17 3.12 -10.53 3.92
N VAL A 18 1.89 -10.84 4.31
CA VAL A 18 0.70 -10.14 3.80
C VAL A 18 0.73 -8.67 4.20
N MET A 19 1.17 -8.35 5.42
CA MET A 19 1.35 -6.97 5.86
C MET A 19 2.33 -6.23 4.95
N ALA A 20 3.49 -6.80 4.65
CA ALA A 20 4.47 -6.18 3.76
C ALA A 20 3.94 -5.99 2.33
N VAL A 21 3.19 -6.97 1.80
CA VAL A 21 2.58 -6.88 0.46
C VAL A 21 1.55 -5.77 0.40
N ILE A 22 0.60 -5.71 1.34
CA ILE A 22 -0.44 -4.68 1.34
C ILE A 22 0.18 -3.30 1.55
N LEU A 23 1.12 -3.16 2.49
CA LEU A 23 1.85 -1.90 2.71
C LEU A 23 2.62 -1.45 1.47
N GLY A 24 3.33 -2.37 0.80
CA GLY A 24 4.06 -2.07 -0.43
C GLY A 24 3.12 -1.63 -1.57
N LEU A 25 1.96 -2.27 -1.71
CA LEU A 25 0.96 -1.91 -2.71
C LEU A 25 0.38 -0.52 -2.45
N ILE A 26 -0.07 -0.22 -1.23
CA ILE A 26 -0.65 1.10 -0.92
C ILE A 26 0.40 2.20 -0.97
N TYR A 27 1.65 1.90 -0.61
CA TYR A 27 2.77 2.84 -0.69
C TYR A 27 3.07 3.18 -2.16
N GLY A 28 3.26 2.15 -3.01
CA GLY A 28 3.52 2.35 -4.44
C GLY A 28 2.36 3.01 -5.16
N LEU A 29 1.12 2.57 -4.90
CA LEU A 29 -0.07 3.22 -5.47
C LEU A 29 -0.20 4.67 -4.99
N GLY A 30 0.09 4.94 -3.72
CA GLY A 30 0.08 6.29 -3.15
C GLY A 30 1.07 7.22 -3.87
N GLU A 31 2.30 6.77 -4.12
CA GLU A 31 3.29 7.55 -4.88
C GLU A 31 2.84 7.80 -6.33
N VAL A 32 2.32 6.77 -7.01
CA VAL A 32 1.80 6.90 -8.39
C VAL A 32 0.64 7.90 -8.45
N PHE A 33 -0.34 7.80 -7.55
CA PHE A 33 -1.46 8.74 -7.50
C PHE A 33 -1.03 10.16 -7.13
N ASN A 34 -0.02 10.32 -6.26
CA ASN A 34 0.53 11.63 -5.91
C ASN A 34 1.17 12.31 -7.14
N VAL A 35 1.97 11.58 -7.92
CA VAL A 35 2.57 12.12 -9.15
C VAL A 35 1.50 12.45 -10.19
N LEU A 36 0.53 11.57 -10.42
CA LEU A 36 -0.54 11.80 -11.39
C LEU A 36 -1.43 12.99 -11.02
N SER A 37 -1.78 13.13 -9.74
CA SER A 37 -2.61 14.25 -9.26
C SER A 37 -1.91 15.60 -9.37
N ASN A 38 -0.60 15.66 -9.12
CA ASN A 38 0.17 16.89 -9.25
C ASN A 38 0.38 17.33 -10.71
N VAL A 39 0.42 16.39 -11.65
CA VAL A 39 0.49 16.69 -13.09
C VAL A 39 -0.80 17.36 -13.60
N GLY A 40 -1.97 16.99 -13.07
CA GLY A 40 -3.26 17.54 -13.51
C GLY A 40 -3.66 18.90 -12.93
N HIS A 41 -3.05 19.36 -11.83
CA HIS A 41 -3.45 20.60 -11.14
C HIS A 41 -2.67 21.85 -11.58
N LYS A 42 -1.75 21.74 -12.54
CA LYS A 42 -0.92 22.87 -12.96
C LYS A 42 -1.66 23.90 -13.82
N ASP A 43 -2.86 23.59 -14.31
CA ASP A 43 -3.60 24.43 -15.28
C ASP A 43 -4.76 25.25 -14.70
N ARG A 44 -4.87 25.38 -13.37
CA ARG A 44 -5.71 26.44 -12.78
C ARG A 44 -4.83 27.64 -12.42
N PRO A 45 -4.83 28.74 -13.20
CA PRO A 45 -4.30 29.99 -12.70
C PRO A 45 -5.08 30.31 -11.43
N ARG A 46 -4.37 30.52 -10.31
CA ARG A 46 -4.94 31.10 -9.11
C ARG A 46 -5.52 32.45 -9.49
N HIS A 47 -6.82 32.48 -9.81
CA HIS A 47 -7.55 33.73 -9.96
C HIS A 47 -7.76 34.29 -8.56
N ASN A 48 -6.91 35.27 -8.26
CA ASN A 48 -6.93 36.06 -7.06
C ASN A 48 -8.20 36.93 -7.06
N GLN A 49 -9.18 36.60 -6.22
CA GLN A 49 -10.18 37.53 -5.69
C GLN A 49 -10.38 37.27 -4.20
#